data_AF-A0A7Y4M2D8-F1
#
_entry.id   AF-A0A7Y4M2D8-F1
#
_cell.length_a   1.000
_cell.length_b   1.000
_cell.length_c   1.000
_cell.angle_alpha   90.00
_cell.angle_beta   90.00
_cell.angle_gamma   90.00
#
_symmetry.space_group_name_H-M   'P 1'
#
loop_
_entity.id
_entity.type
_entity.pdbx_description
1 polymer ?
#
loop_
_entity_poly.entity_id
_entity_poly.type
_entity_poly.pdbx_seq_one_letter_code
_entity_poly.pdbx_strand_id
1 'polypeptide(L)'
;MTHPPGLIYAVDDHPPWAILIVSALQHIGLMAITLIFPIIIAREANLSGTQFLDLVSLSMLGLGVANICFCVRSRFIGSGYLCGAAYTAIFLGPSLFALQQGGLALVFGMTVIGGLVQIAIAPLLHRLRALLPSEIAGLVIAVVGLTLAGLGVRYGLGINAQQQKINSDYVIVAGVSLVTMTMLNIWSRGYGKMFCVLIGMVVGYAVSAGLGIFELAKIVPEGGLSVVRLPRLQHMGWSFDPVLVAPFVVASLAATLRAMGDVSNAQRINDADWVRPNFRSLAGGVSANGVAVVFCGLVGSCGINTYSSTIGLSGATGVTSRSVGYAIGLGFCVLAFIPPMAVALAAMPLPVMGAALFFTAAFVFTNGLQMITARMLDARKTLVIGFSFAMAVVADLYHDALMDVPIVLQPIFGNSLVLGTVCAVVLNLIMRIGVRQQVSIKLAPGGINREAVERFLSEQGARWAARRDIMHRAIFGVVQVLEVVGDPPGGVEVEASFDEFNLDIRIRYVGAPLTIPERKPSPKEIVESEHGERLLAGYLLRQSADHINAQGNGASVEMILHYDH
;
A
#
# COMPACT_ATOMS: atom_id res chain seq x y z
N MET A 1 -18.20 -13.45 -5.68
CA MET A 1 -16.75 -13.68 -5.83
C MET A 1 -16.63 -15.05 -6.44
N THR A 2 -16.08 -15.14 -7.64
CA THR A 2 -15.76 -16.43 -8.26
C THR A 2 -14.42 -16.88 -7.68
N HIS A 3 -14.33 -18.12 -7.22
CA HIS A 3 -13.12 -18.62 -6.57
C HIS A 3 -12.01 -18.91 -7.60
N PRO A 4 -10.84 -18.26 -7.50
CA PRO A 4 -9.69 -18.60 -8.32
C PRO A 4 -9.27 -20.07 -8.19
N PRO A 5 -8.80 -20.71 -9.29
CA PRO A 5 -8.21 -22.04 -9.22
C PRO A 5 -6.94 -22.00 -8.36
N GLY A 6 -6.91 -22.77 -7.28
CA GLY A 6 -5.77 -22.85 -6.34
C GLY A 6 -6.09 -22.38 -4.91
N LEU A 7 -7.26 -21.78 -4.67
CA LEU A 7 -7.75 -21.52 -3.31
C LEU A 7 -8.27 -22.81 -2.67
N ILE A 8 -7.72 -23.14 -1.50
CA ILE A 8 -8.14 -24.26 -0.66
C ILE A 8 -9.24 -23.79 0.30
N TYR A 9 -9.05 -22.62 0.92
CA TYR A 9 -10.02 -21.99 1.81
C TYR A 9 -10.12 -20.50 1.48
N ALA A 10 -11.29 -20.08 1.01
CA ALA A 10 -11.60 -18.70 0.68
C ALA A 10 -11.87 -17.84 1.92
N VAL A 11 -12.05 -16.54 1.68
CA VAL A 11 -12.19 -15.51 2.73
C VAL A 11 -13.23 -15.86 3.80
N ASP A 12 -14.37 -16.40 3.40
CA ASP A 12 -15.51 -16.71 4.28
C ASP A 12 -15.55 -18.16 4.75
N ASP A 13 -14.63 -19.01 4.30
CA ASP A 13 -14.57 -20.40 4.70
C ASP A 13 -14.03 -20.56 6.13
N HIS A 14 -14.36 -21.67 6.77
CA HIS A 14 -13.88 -22.02 8.10
C HIS A 14 -12.98 -23.26 8.02
N PRO A 15 -11.64 -23.08 8.01
CA PRO A 15 -10.71 -24.20 8.00
C PRO A 15 -10.86 -25.04 9.27
N PRO A 16 -10.60 -26.36 9.19
CA PRO A 16 -10.45 -27.23 10.35
C PRO A 16 -9.45 -26.65 11.34
N TRP A 17 -9.68 -26.88 12.63
CA TRP A 17 -8.88 -26.30 13.73
C TRP A 17 -7.37 -26.49 13.56
N ALA A 18 -6.93 -27.66 13.07
CA ALA A 18 -5.52 -27.96 12.87
C ALA A 18 -4.89 -27.07 11.79
N ILE A 19 -5.58 -26.87 10.66
CA ILE A 19 -5.14 -25.99 9.57
C ILE A 19 -5.15 -24.55 10.05
N LEU A 20 -6.21 -24.12 10.74
CA LEU A 20 -6.33 -22.79 11.31
C LEU A 20 -5.17 -22.47 12.26
N ILE A 21 -4.83 -23.38 13.19
CA ILE A 21 -3.71 -23.17 14.13
C ILE A 21 -2.37 -23.14 13.40
N VAL A 22 -2.11 -24.10 12.51
CA VAL A 22 -0.84 -24.16 11.76
C VAL A 22 -0.66 -22.90 10.92
N SER A 23 -1.70 -22.49 10.18
CA SER A 23 -1.70 -21.23 9.41
C SER A 23 -1.54 -20.01 10.32
N ALA A 24 -2.20 -19.96 11.48
CA ALA A 24 -2.02 -18.85 12.41
C ALA A 24 -0.57 -18.76 12.92
N LEU A 25 0.04 -19.87 13.34
CA LEU A 25 1.44 -19.92 13.80
C LEU A 25 2.42 -19.50 12.71
N GLN A 26 2.15 -19.93 11.49
CA GLN A 26 2.86 -19.54 10.28
C GLN A 26 2.87 -18.02 10.07
N HIS A 27 1.71 -17.39 10.12
CA HIS A 27 1.58 -15.94 10.01
C HIS A 27 2.19 -15.20 11.21
N ILE A 28 2.01 -15.72 12.43
CA ILE A 28 2.61 -15.16 13.65
C ILE A 28 4.15 -15.16 13.53
N GLY A 29 4.76 -16.25 13.10
CA GLY A 29 6.21 -16.32 12.90
C GLY A 29 6.72 -15.30 11.88
N LEU A 30 5.97 -15.10 10.79
CA LEU A 30 6.28 -14.09 9.78
C LEU A 30 6.11 -12.65 10.30
N MET A 31 5.05 -12.38 11.05
CA MET A 31 4.76 -11.06 11.63
C MET A 31 5.67 -10.71 12.80
N ALA A 32 6.14 -11.70 13.57
CA ALA A 32 7.02 -11.50 14.72
C ALA A 32 8.34 -10.82 14.34
N ILE A 33 8.81 -11.01 13.10
CA ILE A 33 9.99 -10.32 12.55
C ILE A 33 9.81 -8.80 12.61
N THR A 34 8.58 -8.30 12.48
CA THR A 34 8.29 -6.86 12.47
C THR A 34 8.38 -6.22 13.85
N LEU A 35 8.41 -7.02 14.94
CA LEU A 35 8.67 -6.50 16.30
C LEU A 35 10.06 -5.86 16.45
N ILE A 36 10.92 -6.02 15.45
CA ILE A 36 12.19 -5.30 15.31
C ILE A 36 12.02 -3.78 15.40
N PHE A 37 10.93 -3.20 14.90
CA PHE A 37 10.71 -1.74 14.91
C PHE A 37 10.47 -1.17 16.31
N PRO A 38 9.51 -1.67 17.11
CA PRO A 38 9.38 -1.24 18.49
C PRO A 38 10.63 -1.56 19.32
N ILE A 39 11.36 -2.64 19.01
CA ILE A 39 12.66 -2.94 19.63
C ILE A 39 13.70 -1.86 19.33
N ILE A 40 13.79 -1.38 18.09
CA ILE A 40 14.68 -0.27 17.71
C ILE A 40 14.33 0.98 18.52
N ILE A 41 13.06 1.36 18.57
CA ILE A 41 12.61 2.54 19.32
C ILE A 41 12.91 2.39 20.82
N ALA A 42 12.69 1.21 21.40
CA ALA A 42 13.02 0.93 22.79
C ALA A 42 14.53 1.04 23.08
N ARG A 43 15.38 0.57 22.16
CA ARG A 43 16.85 0.66 22.28
C ARG A 43 17.35 2.09 22.14
N GLU A 44 16.87 2.83 21.15
CA GLU A 44 17.22 4.25 20.97
C GLU A 44 16.73 5.11 22.13
N ALA A 45 15.63 4.69 22.79
CA ALA A 45 15.14 5.31 24.03
C ALA A 45 15.93 4.88 25.29
N ASN A 46 16.95 4.03 25.14
CA ASN A 46 17.74 3.44 26.22
C ASN A 46 16.90 2.73 27.30
N LEU A 47 15.77 2.13 26.91
CA LEU A 47 14.96 1.32 27.82
C LEU A 47 15.73 0.07 28.25
N SER A 48 15.58 -0.30 29.52
CA SER A 48 16.19 -1.51 30.07
C SER A 48 15.22 -2.26 30.99
N GLY A 49 15.53 -3.53 31.26
CA GLY A 49 14.79 -4.38 32.20
C GLY A 49 13.29 -4.45 31.90
N THR A 50 12.47 -4.11 32.90
CA THR A 50 11.01 -4.29 32.84
C THR A 50 10.34 -3.39 31.82
N GLN A 51 10.83 -2.16 31.61
CA GLN A 51 10.25 -1.18 30.68
C GLN A 51 10.37 -1.65 29.22
N PHE A 52 11.52 -2.22 28.88
CA PHE A 52 11.76 -2.79 27.56
C PHE A 52 10.78 -3.95 27.29
N LEU A 53 10.65 -4.86 28.26
CA LEU A 53 9.75 -6.00 28.16
C LEU A 53 8.28 -5.56 28.07
N ASP A 54 7.88 -4.54 28.84
CA ASP A 54 6.53 -3.99 28.80
C ASP A 54 6.21 -3.43 27.39
N LEU A 55 7.14 -2.69 26.78
CA LEU A 55 6.97 -2.16 25.41
C LEU A 55 6.85 -3.28 24.36
N VAL A 56 7.68 -4.32 24.44
CA VAL A 56 7.60 -5.46 23.51
C VAL A 56 6.28 -6.21 23.67
N SER A 57 5.86 -6.49 24.91
CA SER A 57 4.57 -7.13 25.21
C SER A 57 3.38 -6.30 24.71
N LEU A 58 3.37 -4.99 24.94
CA LEU A 58 2.32 -4.09 24.45
C LEU A 58 2.32 -3.99 22.92
N SER A 59 3.49 -4.14 22.31
CA SER A 59 3.60 -4.23 20.86
C SER A 59 2.99 -5.53 20.29
N MET A 60 3.14 -6.65 21.01
CA MET A 60 2.44 -7.88 20.63
C MET A 60 0.92 -7.73 20.78
N LEU A 61 0.45 -7.06 21.83
CA LEU A 61 -0.96 -6.71 21.99
C LEU A 61 -1.46 -5.83 20.83
N GLY A 62 -0.67 -4.84 20.42
CA GLY A 62 -0.92 -3.97 19.26
C GLY A 62 -1.10 -4.76 17.97
N LEU A 63 -0.19 -5.69 17.65
CA LEU A 63 -0.34 -6.60 16.51
C LEU A 63 -1.61 -7.43 16.59
N GLY A 64 -1.93 -7.95 17.78
CA GLY A 64 -3.13 -8.77 18.00
C GLY A 64 -4.41 -8.02 17.67
N VAL A 65 -4.58 -6.83 18.24
CA VAL A 65 -5.74 -5.96 18.01
C VAL A 65 -5.80 -5.47 16.56
N ALA A 66 -4.66 -5.04 16.01
CA ALA A 66 -4.59 -4.59 14.61
C ALA A 66 -5.06 -5.68 13.64
N ASN A 67 -4.61 -6.92 13.84
CA ASN A 67 -4.94 -8.03 12.97
C ASN A 67 -6.45 -8.36 12.99
N ILE A 68 -7.07 -8.30 14.17
CA ILE A 68 -8.51 -8.44 14.33
C ILE A 68 -9.23 -7.32 13.57
N CYS A 69 -8.83 -6.06 13.81
CA CYS A 69 -9.43 -4.89 13.16
C CYS A 69 -9.37 -4.96 11.63
N PHE A 70 -8.27 -5.46 11.05
CA PHE A 70 -8.12 -5.56 9.58
C PHE A 70 -9.08 -6.60 8.99
N CYS A 71 -9.28 -7.71 9.69
CA CYS A 71 -10.09 -8.83 9.21
C CYS A 71 -11.60 -8.62 9.41
N VAL A 72 -12.01 -7.68 10.28
CA VAL A 72 -13.42 -7.33 10.50
C VAL A 72 -14.06 -6.90 9.18
N ARG A 73 -15.30 -7.36 8.95
CA ARG A 73 -16.12 -6.92 7.82
C ARG A 73 -17.22 -5.99 8.32
N SER A 74 -16.89 -4.71 8.48
CA SER A 74 -17.88 -3.68 8.83
C SER A 74 -18.07 -2.70 7.67
N ARG A 75 -19.11 -1.85 7.76
CA ARG A 75 -19.34 -0.75 6.83
C ARG A 75 -18.25 0.32 6.92
N PHE A 76 -17.67 0.49 8.10
CA PHE A 76 -16.76 1.61 8.39
C PHE A 76 -15.34 1.17 8.74
N ILE A 77 -15.13 -0.07 9.19
CA ILE A 77 -13.84 -0.58 9.69
C ILE A 77 -13.59 -1.98 9.14
N GLY A 78 -12.36 -2.21 8.73
CA GLY A 78 -11.80 -3.49 8.32
C GLY A 78 -11.96 -3.74 6.82
N SER A 79 -10.97 -4.41 6.24
CA SER A 79 -10.97 -4.73 4.81
C SER A 79 -11.93 -5.88 4.49
N GLY A 80 -12.23 -6.73 5.50
CA GLY A 80 -13.00 -7.96 5.34
C GLY A 80 -12.21 -9.11 4.69
N TYR A 81 -10.89 -8.94 4.50
CA TYR A 81 -9.94 -9.92 3.97
C TYR A 81 -8.87 -10.26 5.02
N LEU A 82 -8.16 -11.38 4.82
CA LEU A 82 -6.98 -11.71 5.61
C LEU A 82 -5.82 -10.77 5.24
N CYS A 83 -5.73 -9.65 5.94
CA CYS A 83 -4.61 -8.71 5.86
C CYS A 83 -3.85 -8.76 7.18
N GLY A 84 -2.62 -9.29 7.17
CA GLY A 84 -1.79 -9.34 8.36
C GLY A 84 -1.33 -7.95 8.78
N ALA A 85 -1.26 -7.71 10.10
CA ALA A 85 -0.66 -6.51 10.67
C ALA A 85 0.88 -6.61 10.79
N ALA A 86 1.57 -5.49 10.64
CA ALA A 86 3.01 -5.38 10.84
C ALA A 86 3.37 -3.99 11.36
N TYR A 87 4.35 -3.91 12.24
CA TYR A 87 5.03 -2.63 12.44
C TYR A 87 5.73 -2.20 11.16
N THR A 88 5.70 -0.91 10.89
CA THR A 88 6.18 -0.38 9.62
C THR A 88 7.31 0.62 9.79
N ALA A 89 8.32 0.49 8.92
CA ALA A 89 9.39 1.46 8.77
C ALA A 89 8.89 2.85 8.33
N ILE A 90 7.68 2.95 7.75
CA ILE A 90 7.07 4.23 7.35
C ILE A 90 7.00 5.22 8.52
N PHE A 91 6.71 4.71 9.73
CA PHE A 91 6.66 5.55 10.94
C PHE A 91 8.00 5.60 11.69
N LEU A 92 9.01 4.81 11.31
CA LEU A 92 10.26 4.69 12.07
C LEU A 92 11.02 6.02 12.09
N GLY A 93 11.29 6.63 10.94
CA GLY A 93 12.02 7.90 10.85
C GLY A 93 11.37 9.03 11.66
N PRO A 94 10.07 9.34 11.46
CA PRO A 94 9.37 10.34 12.27
C PRO A 94 9.35 10.00 13.76
N SER A 95 9.26 8.72 14.12
CA SER A 95 9.29 8.29 15.53
C SER A 95 10.67 8.48 16.16
N LEU A 96 11.76 8.19 15.45
CA LEU A 96 13.12 8.43 15.96
C LEU A 96 13.39 9.93 16.14
N PHE A 97 12.90 10.77 15.22
CA PHE A 97 13.00 12.22 15.37
C PHE A 97 12.16 12.73 16.56
N ALA A 98 10.93 12.24 16.71
CA ALA A 98 10.09 12.55 17.87
C ALA A 98 10.73 12.11 19.19
N LEU A 99 11.40 10.96 19.19
CA LEU A 99 12.10 10.43 20.36
C LEU A 99 13.24 11.36 20.80
N GLN A 100 14.01 11.90 19.86
CA GLN A 100 15.10 12.84 20.16
C GLN A 100 14.59 14.17 20.74
N GLN A 101 13.42 14.63 20.31
CA GLN A 101 12.87 15.93 20.73
C GLN A 101 12.09 15.89 22.05
N GLY A 102 11.33 14.81 22.30
CA GLY A 102 10.41 14.76 23.44
C GLY A 102 10.22 13.38 24.06
N GLY A 103 11.13 12.44 23.77
CA GLY A 103 11.11 11.10 24.33
C GLY A 103 9.94 10.24 23.84
N LEU A 104 9.73 9.10 24.50
CA LEU A 104 8.70 8.12 24.12
C LEU A 104 7.28 8.68 24.17
N ALA A 105 7.00 9.60 25.11
CA ALA A 105 5.67 10.20 25.21
C ALA A 105 5.29 10.97 23.95
N LEU A 106 6.26 11.64 23.31
CA LEU A 106 6.06 12.33 22.04
C LEU A 106 5.90 11.34 20.88
N VAL A 107 6.67 10.25 20.85
CA VAL A 107 6.49 9.16 19.86
C VAL A 107 5.07 8.62 19.89
N PHE A 108 4.56 8.30 21.08
CA PHE A 108 3.24 7.71 21.26
C PHE A 108 2.12 8.69 20.92
N GLY A 109 2.20 9.94 21.40
CA GLY A 109 1.21 10.97 21.05
C GLY A 109 1.19 11.29 19.56
N MET A 110 2.35 11.44 18.91
CA MET A 110 2.39 11.67 17.47
C MET A 110 1.94 10.46 16.65
N THR A 111 2.16 9.24 17.15
CA THR A 111 1.60 8.01 16.54
C THR A 111 0.07 8.03 16.58
N VAL A 112 -0.55 8.48 17.69
CA VAL A 112 -2.01 8.68 17.76
C VAL A 112 -2.47 9.67 16.69
N ILE A 113 -1.78 10.80 16.52
CA ILE A 113 -2.09 11.77 15.45
C ILE A 113 -2.02 11.12 14.07
N GLY A 114 -0.98 10.32 13.80
CA GLY A 114 -0.87 9.59 12.54
C GLY A 114 -2.06 8.66 12.28
N GLY A 115 -2.50 7.92 13.31
CA GLY A 115 -3.68 7.06 13.20
C GLY A 115 -4.97 7.85 12.94
N LEU A 116 -5.18 8.98 13.64
CA LEU A 116 -6.32 9.86 13.43
C LEU A 116 -6.34 10.43 12.00
N VAL A 117 -5.19 10.82 11.47
CA VAL A 117 -5.05 11.30 10.10
C VAL A 117 -5.46 10.21 9.10
N GLN A 118 -5.07 8.95 9.30
CA GLN A 118 -5.50 7.85 8.43
C GLN A 118 -7.01 7.62 8.49
N ILE A 119 -7.62 7.67 9.67
CA ILE A 119 -9.09 7.57 9.83
C ILE A 119 -9.78 8.70 9.05
N ALA A 120 -9.25 9.93 9.12
CA ALA A 120 -9.78 11.07 8.40
C ALA A 120 -9.61 10.97 6.87
N ILE A 121 -8.52 10.35 6.41
CA ILE A 121 -8.23 10.14 4.98
C ILE A 121 -9.10 9.02 4.38
N ALA A 122 -9.46 7.99 5.15
CA ALA A 122 -10.21 6.83 4.68
C ALA A 122 -11.49 7.14 3.86
N PRO A 123 -12.40 8.06 4.26
CA PRO A 123 -13.56 8.42 3.44
C PRO A 123 -13.21 9.21 2.18
N LEU A 124 -12.05 9.88 2.16
CA LEU A 124 -11.59 10.75 1.08
C LEU A 124 -10.83 10.02 -0.02
N LEU A 125 -10.52 8.72 0.15
CA LEU A 125 -9.68 7.94 -0.78
C LEU A 125 -10.11 8.02 -2.25
N HIS A 126 -11.42 7.98 -2.51
CA HIS A 126 -11.95 8.08 -3.88
C HIS A 126 -11.55 9.39 -4.58
N ARG A 127 -11.39 10.49 -3.83
CA ARG A 127 -10.96 11.80 -4.35
C ARG A 127 -9.44 11.92 -4.43
N LEU A 128 -8.72 11.25 -3.53
CA LEU A 128 -7.26 11.30 -3.45
C LEU A 128 -6.55 10.41 -4.48
N ARG A 129 -7.29 9.53 -5.18
CA ARG A 129 -6.81 8.73 -6.34
C ARG A 129 -5.92 9.50 -7.30
N ALA A 130 -6.32 10.73 -7.64
CA ALA A 130 -5.60 11.55 -8.61
C ALA A 130 -4.29 12.14 -8.07
N LEU A 131 -4.17 12.27 -6.74
CA LEU A 131 -3.00 12.87 -6.09
C LEU A 131 -1.88 11.86 -5.83
N LEU A 132 -2.23 10.58 -5.69
CA LEU A 132 -1.32 9.52 -5.29
C LEU A 132 -1.47 8.29 -6.18
N PRO A 133 -1.06 8.38 -7.45
CA PRO A 133 -1.03 7.23 -8.34
C PRO A 133 -0.13 6.10 -7.78
N SER A 134 -0.36 4.88 -8.26
CA SER A 134 0.37 3.66 -7.86
C SER A 134 1.89 3.82 -7.90
N GLU A 135 2.38 4.62 -8.83
CA GLU A 135 3.77 4.95 -9.08
C GLU A 135 4.41 5.66 -7.88
N ILE A 136 3.70 6.62 -7.27
CA ILE A 136 4.15 7.32 -6.06
C ILE A 136 4.12 6.38 -4.86
N ALA A 137 3.08 5.54 -4.75
CA ALA A 137 3.02 4.51 -3.70
C ALA A 137 4.21 3.55 -3.79
N GLY A 138 4.57 3.12 -5.00
CA GLY A 138 5.73 2.27 -5.24
C GLY A 138 7.05 2.96 -4.90
N LEU A 139 7.21 4.24 -5.24
CA LEU A 139 8.36 5.07 -4.84
C LEU A 139 8.52 5.10 -3.32
N VAL A 140 7.45 5.42 -2.60
CA VAL A 140 7.43 5.47 -1.13
C VAL A 140 7.89 4.13 -0.54
N ILE A 141 7.36 3.02 -1.06
CA ILE A 141 7.75 1.67 -0.61
C ILE A 141 9.22 1.37 -0.94
N ALA A 142 9.72 1.79 -2.10
CA ALA A 142 11.11 1.61 -2.50
C ALA A 142 12.07 2.41 -1.58
N VAL A 143 11.76 3.67 -1.27
CA VAL A 143 12.53 4.48 -0.31
C VAL A 143 12.54 3.84 1.08
N VAL A 144 11.40 3.31 1.54
CA VAL A 144 11.34 2.54 2.79
C VAL A 144 12.25 1.30 2.74
N GLY A 145 12.26 0.57 1.62
CA GLY A 145 13.17 -0.56 1.43
C GLY A 145 14.65 -0.13 1.54
N LEU A 146 15.01 0.99 0.91
CA LEU A 146 16.38 1.49 0.91
C LEU A 146 16.84 1.94 2.31
N THR A 147 16.00 2.69 3.04
CA THR A 147 16.29 3.10 4.42
C THR A 147 16.46 1.91 5.36
N LEU A 148 15.65 0.86 5.19
CA LEU A 148 15.80 -0.40 5.93
C LEU A 148 17.10 -1.13 5.61
N ALA A 149 17.52 -1.13 4.34
CA ALA A 149 18.80 -1.70 3.95
C ALA A 149 19.96 -0.96 4.63
N GLY A 150 19.91 0.38 4.66
CA GLY A 150 20.90 1.21 5.36
C GLY A 150 21.00 0.89 6.86
N LEU A 151 19.86 0.81 7.55
CA LEU A 151 19.82 0.40 8.96
C LEU A 151 20.31 -1.04 9.17
N GLY A 152 19.94 -1.95 8.26
CA GLY A 152 20.37 -3.34 8.27
C GLY A 152 21.89 -3.48 8.18
N VAL A 153 22.51 -2.74 7.26
CA VAL A 153 23.98 -2.69 7.13
C VAL A 153 24.61 -2.06 8.37
N ARG A 154 24.09 -0.93 8.87
CA ARG A 154 24.63 -0.26 10.06
C ARG A 154 24.66 -1.20 11.27
N TYR A 155 23.55 -1.87 11.57
CA TYR A 155 23.48 -2.82 12.69
C TYR A 155 24.26 -4.11 12.43
N GLY A 156 24.30 -4.58 11.18
CA GLY A 156 25.09 -5.75 10.77
C GLY A 156 26.61 -5.53 10.88
N LEU A 157 27.08 -4.31 10.64
CA LEU A 157 28.50 -3.94 10.77
C LEU A 157 28.88 -3.51 12.20
N GLY A 158 27.90 -3.34 13.09
CA GLY A 158 28.12 -2.83 14.45
C GLY A 158 28.48 -1.35 14.51
N ILE A 159 28.12 -0.57 13.48
CA ILE A 159 28.45 0.86 13.40
C ILE A 159 27.49 1.65 14.28
N ASN A 160 28.04 2.38 15.24
CA ASN A 160 27.32 3.26 16.16
C ASN A 160 27.92 4.68 16.13
N ALA A 161 27.17 5.65 16.67
CA ALA A 161 27.54 7.07 16.59
C ALA A 161 28.90 7.37 17.25
N GLN A 162 29.30 6.57 18.24
CA GLN A 162 30.58 6.72 18.94
C GLN A 162 31.74 5.94 18.29
N GLN A 163 31.48 4.86 17.53
CA GLN A 163 32.52 4.06 16.88
C GLN A 163 32.15 3.79 15.41
N GLN A 164 32.74 4.57 14.50
CA GLN A 164 32.69 4.29 13.06
C GLN A 164 33.67 3.18 12.62
N LYS A 165 33.92 2.20 13.49
CA LYS A 165 34.76 1.03 13.19
C LYS A 165 33.86 -0.17 12.96
N ILE A 166 34.15 -0.91 11.89
CA ILE A 166 33.48 -2.18 11.60
C ILE A 166 33.91 -3.20 12.66
N ASN A 167 32.94 -3.85 13.29
CA ASN A 167 33.18 -4.93 14.21
C ASN A 167 33.15 -6.28 13.46
N SER A 168 34.30 -6.96 13.37
CA SER A 168 34.43 -8.23 12.66
C SER A 168 33.47 -9.32 13.16
N ASP A 169 33.20 -9.38 14.46
CA ASP A 169 32.31 -10.39 15.04
C ASP A 169 30.86 -10.14 14.63
N TYR A 170 30.47 -8.85 14.55
CA TYR A 170 29.14 -8.45 14.06
C TYR A 170 28.97 -8.83 12.58
N VAL A 171 29.99 -8.59 11.77
CA VAL A 171 30.00 -8.96 10.34
C VAL A 171 29.81 -10.47 10.17
N ILE A 172 30.50 -11.29 10.98
CA ILE A 172 30.37 -12.75 10.93
C ILE A 172 28.94 -13.18 11.29
N VAL A 173 28.40 -12.69 12.42
CA VAL A 173 27.05 -13.06 12.85
C VAL A 173 26.00 -12.62 11.82
N ALA A 174 26.09 -11.38 11.32
CA ALA A 174 25.17 -10.84 10.34
C ALA A 174 25.28 -11.61 9.01
N GLY A 175 26.50 -11.89 8.55
CA GLY A 175 26.77 -12.64 7.32
C GLY A 175 26.23 -14.06 7.38
N VAL A 176 26.53 -14.82 8.44
CA VAL A 176 26.01 -16.19 8.61
C VAL A 176 24.49 -16.20 8.69
N SER A 177 23.91 -15.26 9.42
CA SER A 177 22.44 -15.12 9.51
C SER A 177 21.85 -14.87 8.13
N LEU A 178 22.35 -13.87 7.39
CA LEU A 178 21.86 -13.48 6.08
C LEU A 178 22.02 -14.59 5.03
N VAL A 179 23.17 -15.27 5.02
CA VAL A 179 23.43 -16.42 4.13
C VAL A 179 22.45 -17.54 4.43
N THR A 180 22.21 -17.85 5.71
CA THR A 180 21.24 -18.88 6.11
C THR A 180 19.83 -18.53 5.64
N MET A 181 19.38 -17.29 5.87
CA MET A 181 18.06 -16.81 5.41
C MET A 181 17.92 -16.92 3.90
N THR A 182 18.93 -16.45 3.16
CA THR A 182 18.94 -16.46 1.69
C THR A 182 18.97 -17.88 1.16
N MET A 183 19.78 -18.76 1.76
CA MET A 183 19.92 -20.14 1.34
C MET A 183 18.60 -20.90 1.48
N LEU A 184 17.95 -20.75 2.63
CA LEU A 184 16.66 -21.36 2.88
C LEU A 184 15.56 -20.78 1.98
N ASN A 185 15.59 -19.49 1.68
CA ASN A 185 14.57 -18.88 0.83
C ASN A 185 14.64 -19.34 -0.65
N ILE A 186 15.85 -19.55 -1.17
CA ILE A 186 16.07 -19.92 -2.57
C ILE A 186 16.01 -21.43 -2.77
N TRP A 187 16.77 -22.20 -1.98
CA TRP A 187 16.99 -23.62 -2.23
C TRP A 187 16.10 -24.56 -1.40
N SER A 188 15.38 -24.05 -0.39
CA SER A 188 14.42 -24.87 0.36
C SER A 188 13.02 -24.88 -0.27
N ARG A 189 12.20 -25.85 0.13
CA ARG A 189 10.79 -25.99 -0.27
C ARG A 189 9.89 -26.07 0.96
N GLY A 190 8.63 -25.68 0.82
CA GLY A 190 7.64 -25.74 1.90
C GLY A 190 8.06 -24.92 3.12
N TYR A 191 8.08 -25.56 4.30
CA TYR A 191 8.32 -24.90 5.59
C TYR A 191 9.69 -24.26 5.73
N GLY A 192 10.75 -24.81 5.13
CA GLY A 192 12.10 -24.24 5.25
C GLY A 192 12.22 -22.88 4.57
N LYS A 193 11.57 -22.71 3.42
CA LYS A 193 11.46 -21.40 2.74
C LYS A 193 10.61 -20.42 3.54
N MET A 194 9.53 -20.92 4.13
CA MET A 194 8.58 -20.11 4.88
C MET A 194 9.16 -19.54 6.18
N PHE A 195 9.91 -20.34 6.93
CA PHE A 195 10.54 -19.95 8.19
C PHE A 195 12.01 -19.53 8.00
N CYS A 196 12.45 -19.21 6.79
CA CYS A 196 13.85 -18.91 6.48
C CYS A 196 14.44 -17.79 7.37
N VAL A 197 13.68 -16.73 7.61
CA VAL A 197 14.10 -15.62 8.49
C VAL A 197 14.18 -16.07 9.95
N LEU A 198 13.18 -16.81 10.45
CA LEU A 198 13.17 -17.30 11.83
C LEU A 198 14.34 -18.27 12.08
N ILE A 199 14.58 -19.20 11.16
CA ILE A 199 15.70 -20.15 11.24
C ILE A 199 17.03 -19.40 11.15
N GLY A 200 17.17 -18.44 10.23
CA GLY A 200 18.36 -17.60 10.12
C GLY A 200 18.64 -16.79 11.39
N MET A 201 17.59 -16.30 12.07
CA MET A 201 17.73 -15.67 13.39
C MET A 201 18.23 -16.66 14.43
N VAL A 202 17.64 -17.86 14.53
CA VAL A 202 18.09 -18.89 15.48
C VAL A 202 19.56 -19.25 15.28
N VAL A 203 19.99 -19.44 14.02
CA VAL A 203 21.41 -19.68 13.70
C VAL A 203 22.27 -18.48 14.10
N GLY A 204 21.83 -17.27 13.81
CA GLY A 204 22.50 -16.04 14.24
C GLY A 204 22.68 -15.93 15.75
N TYR A 205 21.66 -16.30 16.54
CA TYR A 205 21.74 -16.33 18.00
C TYR A 205 22.76 -17.36 18.47
N ALA A 206 22.78 -18.56 17.87
CA ALA A 206 23.74 -19.60 18.23
C ALA A 206 25.20 -19.14 17.98
N VAL A 207 25.46 -18.52 16.82
CA VAL A 207 26.78 -17.97 16.49
C VAL A 207 27.14 -16.79 17.42
N SER A 208 26.18 -15.90 17.69
CA SER A 208 26.37 -14.78 18.62
C SER A 208 26.68 -15.25 20.05
N ALA A 209 26.07 -16.35 20.49
CA ALA A 209 26.37 -16.97 21.77
C ALA A 209 27.77 -17.58 21.80
N GLY A 210 28.18 -18.25 20.73
CA GLY A 210 29.53 -18.80 20.58
C GLY A 210 30.65 -17.75 20.57
N LEU A 211 30.36 -16.55 20.06
CA LEU A 211 31.28 -15.41 20.06
C LEU A 211 31.20 -14.54 21.33
N GLY A 212 30.35 -14.88 22.29
CA GLY A 212 30.22 -14.13 23.56
C GLY A 212 29.55 -12.75 23.44
N ILE A 213 28.95 -12.42 22.28
CA ILE A 213 28.22 -11.15 22.04
C ILE A 213 26.82 -11.19 22.68
N PHE A 214 26.33 -12.38 23.02
CA PHE A 214 24.98 -12.60 23.53
C PHE A 214 24.90 -12.38 25.05
N GLU A 215 24.42 -11.21 25.47
CA GLU A 215 24.32 -10.82 26.88
C GLU A 215 22.92 -11.08 27.46
N LEU A 216 22.54 -12.36 27.59
CA LEU A 216 21.24 -12.74 28.16
C LEU A 216 21.03 -12.19 29.60
N ALA A 217 22.13 -12.05 30.35
CA ALA A 217 22.14 -11.57 31.73
C ALA A 217 21.66 -10.12 31.91
N LYS A 218 21.72 -9.28 30.87
CA LYS A 218 21.25 -7.87 30.96
C LYS A 218 19.74 -7.71 30.80
N ILE A 219 19.04 -8.78 30.40
CA ILE A 219 17.65 -8.71 29.94
C ILE A 219 16.72 -9.54 30.82
N VAL A 220 17.21 -10.63 31.40
CA VAL A 220 16.47 -11.40 32.39
C VAL A 220 16.43 -10.62 33.70
N PRO A 221 15.25 -10.26 34.24
CA PRO A 221 15.15 -9.62 35.55
C PRO A 221 15.76 -10.50 36.65
N GLU A 222 16.43 -9.91 37.63
CA GLU A 222 17.07 -10.63 38.76
C GLU A 222 16.09 -11.51 39.56
N GLY A 223 14.78 -11.21 39.51
CA GLY A 223 13.71 -11.98 40.16
C GLY A 223 13.19 -13.20 39.37
N GLY A 224 13.80 -13.54 38.24
CA GLY A 224 13.36 -14.64 37.37
C GLY A 224 12.20 -14.27 36.43
N LEU A 225 11.83 -15.20 35.57
CA LEU A 225 10.75 -15.04 34.58
C LEU A 225 9.44 -15.63 35.10
N SER A 226 8.45 -14.77 35.35
CA SER A 226 7.07 -15.21 35.57
C SER A 226 6.52 -15.87 34.30
N VAL A 227 5.75 -16.96 34.46
CA VAL A 227 5.10 -17.65 33.33
C VAL A 227 4.08 -16.74 32.63
N VAL A 228 3.38 -15.90 33.40
CA VAL A 228 2.42 -14.90 32.89
C VAL A 228 2.68 -13.56 33.57
N ARG A 229 2.72 -12.47 32.79
CA ARG A 229 2.88 -11.09 33.30
C ARG A 229 1.94 -10.15 32.58
N LEU A 230 1.23 -9.31 33.34
CA LEU A 230 0.50 -8.17 32.79
C LEU A 230 1.49 -7.03 32.49
N PRO A 231 1.57 -6.53 31.24
CA PRO A 231 2.43 -5.42 30.92
C PRO A 231 1.96 -4.15 31.63
N ARG A 232 2.90 -3.40 32.22
CA ARG A 232 2.58 -2.18 32.97
C ARG A 232 2.46 -0.98 32.02
N LEU A 233 1.37 -0.21 32.15
CA LEU A 233 1.15 1.04 31.41
C LEU A 233 1.76 2.28 32.10
N GLN A 234 2.30 2.13 33.31
CA GLN A 234 2.70 3.24 34.19
C GLN A 234 3.85 4.13 33.66
N HIS A 235 4.59 3.66 32.66
CA HIS A 235 5.70 4.41 32.05
C HIS A 235 5.31 5.11 30.74
N MET A 236 4.01 5.12 30.40
CA MET A 236 3.51 5.66 29.14
C MET A 236 2.80 6.98 29.36
N GLY A 237 3.27 8.01 28.67
CA GLY A 237 2.62 9.31 28.58
C GLY A 237 2.34 9.66 27.13
N TRP A 238 1.57 10.73 26.91
CA TRP A 238 1.34 11.29 25.58
C TRP A 238 1.74 12.75 25.58
N SER A 239 2.57 13.11 24.61
CA SER A 239 2.93 14.49 24.30
C SER A 239 2.66 14.74 22.82
N PHE A 240 2.34 15.99 22.47
CA PHE A 240 2.00 16.39 21.12
C PHE A 240 2.80 17.62 20.73
N ASP A 241 3.39 17.60 19.55
CA ASP A 241 4.14 18.72 19.00
C ASP A 241 3.58 19.08 17.61
N PRO A 242 3.04 20.31 17.44
CA PRO A 242 2.57 20.80 16.15
C PRO A 242 3.60 20.71 15.02
N VAL A 243 4.90 20.86 15.30
CA VAL A 243 5.97 20.79 14.31
C VAL A 243 6.09 19.38 13.72
N LEU A 244 5.83 18.37 14.54
CA LEU A 244 5.90 16.96 14.13
C LEU A 244 4.61 16.46 13.44
N VAL A 245 3.56 17.26 13.37
CA VAL A 245 2.32 16.85 12.70
C VAL A 245 2.59 16.59 11.21
N ALA A 246 3.37 17.44 10.55
CA ALA A 246 3.68 17.31 9.12
C ALA A 246 4.33 15.96 8.74
N PRO A 247 5.46 15.52 9.35
CA PRO A 247 6.07 14.24 9.00
C PRO A 247 5.17 13.03 9.33
N PHE A 248 4.37 13.09 10.40
CA PHE A 248 3.41 12.02 10.72
C PHE A 248 2.22 11.99 9.76
N VAL A 249 1.77 13.13 9.23
CA VAL A 249 0.76 13.20 8.16
C VAL A 249 1.30 12.55 6.88
N VAL A 250 2.54 12.85 6.51
CA VAL A 250 3.18 12.26 5.31
C VAL A 250 3.39 10.75 5.49
N ALA A 251 3.86 10.31 6.65
CA ALA A 251 3.94 8.88 6.99
C ALA A 251 2.55 8.20 6.96
N SER A 252 1.50 8.89 7.40
CA SER A 252 0.13 8.38 7.36
C SER A 252 -0.42 8.24 5.96
N LEU A 253 -0.09 9.18 5.07
CA LEU A 253 -0.36 9.11 3.63
C LEU A 253 0.36 7.93 2.97
N ALA A 254 1.65 7.78 3.23
CA ALA A 254 2.46 6.65 2.78
C ALA A 254 1.88 5.31 3.25
N ALA A 255 1.50 5.23 4.53
CA ALA A 255 0.91 4.03 5.11
C ALA A 255 -0.46 3.71 4.50
N THR A 256 -1.28 4.73 4.23
CA THR A 256 -2.56 4.60 3.53
C THR A 256 -2.39 4.01 2.14
N LEU A 257 -1.41 4.49 1.37
CA LEU A 257 -1.13 3.97 0.03
C LEU A 257 -0.75 2.50 0.04
N ARG A 258 0.12 2.13 0.98
CA ARG A 258 0.51 0.73 1.19
C ARG A 258 -0.70 -0.14 1.57
N ALA A 259 -1.56 0.33 2.48
CA ALA A 259 -2.77 -0.38 2.87
C ALA A 259 -3.73 -0.59 1.71
N MET A 260 -3.93 0.43 0.86
CA MET A 260 -4.74 0.29 -0.36
C MET A 260 -4.18 -0.77 -1.32
N GLY A 261 -2.86 -0.75 -1.55
CA GLY A 261 -2.21 -1.73 -2.43
C GLY A 261 -2.33 -3.16 -1.89
N ASP A 262 -2.12 -3.34 -0.59
CA ASP A 262 -2.25 -4.64 0.08
C ASP A 262 -3.69 -5.16 0.02
N VAL A 263 -4.69 -4.33 0.36
CA VAL A 263 -6.11 -4.72 0.27
C VAL A 263 -6.52 -5.02 -1.16
N SER A 264 -6.07 -4.23 -2.14
CA SER A 264 -6.32 -4.50 -3.56
C SER A 264 -5.71 -5.83 -4.00
N ASN A 265 -4.52 -6.17 -3.53
CA ASN A 265 -3.91 -7.46 -3.82
C ASN A 265 -4.67 -8.62 -3.16
N ALA A 266 -5.12 -8.43 -1.92
CA ALA A 266 -5.96 -9.41 -1.23
C ALA A 266 -7.29 -9.66 -1.97
N GLN A 267 -7.90 -8.61 -2.55
CA GLN A 267 -9.08 -8.75 -3.41
C GLN A 267 -8.77 -9.58 -4.66
N ARG A 268 -7.69 -9.23 -5.38
CA ARG A 268 -7.27 -9.94 -6.60
C ARG A 268 -6.95 -11.42 -6.35
N ILE A 269 -6.35 -11.76 -5.21
CA ILE A 269 -6.07 -13.16 -4.84
C ILE A 269 -7.36 -13.94 -4.56
N ASN A 270 -8.45 -13.27 -4.18
CA ASN A 270 -9.70 -13.91 -3.74
C ASN A 270 -10.85 -13.85 -4.76
N ASP A 271 -10.68 -13.18 -5.90
CA ASP A 271 -11.72 -13.00 -6.90
C ASP A 271 -11.13 -13.17 -8.31
N ALA A 272 -11.57 -14.22 -9.02
CA ALA A 272 -11.02 -14.56 -10.34
C ALA A 272 -11.41 -13.51 -11.40
N ASP A 273 -12.59 -12.90 -11.24
CA ASP A 273 -13.11 -11.86 -12.13
C ASP A 273 -12.74 -10.44 -11.65
N TRP A 274 -11.65 -10.30 -10.89
CA TRP A 274 -11.24 -9.00 -10.36
C TRP A 274 -10.83 -8.05 -11.50
N VAL A 275 -11.65 -7.02 -11.75
CA VAL A 275 -11.36 -5.97 -12.74
C VAL A 275 -10.93 -4.66 -12.07
N ARG A 276 -11.56 -4.28 -10.96
CA ARG A 276 -11.35 -2.98 -10.29
C ARG A 276 -11.34 -3.13 -8.76
N PRO A 277 -10.52 -2.34 -8.03
CA PRO A 277 -10.53 -2.35 -6.56
C PRO A 277 -11.90 -1.96 -5.98
N ASN A 278 -12.40 -2.75 -5.03
CA ASN A 278 -13.60 -2.39 -4.28
C ASN A 278 -13.26 -1.35 -3.21
N PHE A 279 -13.62 -0.09 -3.47
CA PHE A 279 -13.31 1.06 -2.62
C PHE A 279 -13.86 0.96 -1.20
N ARG A 280 -14.97 0.24 -0.98
CA ARG A 280 -15.52 0.07 0.37
C ARG A 280 -14.55 -0.73 1.25
N SER A 281 -14.00 -1.81 0.72
CA SER A 281 -13.02 -2.63 1.43
C SER A 281 -11.68 -1.90 1.58
N LEU A 282 -11.26 -1.09 0.59
CA LEU A 282 -10.06 -0.25 0.72
C LEU A 282 -10.23 0.80 1.83
N ALA A 283 -11.34 1.55 1.82
CA ALA A 283 -11.62 2.55 2.85
C ALA A 283 -11.75 1.93 4.25
N GLY A 284 -12.41 0.77 4.37
CA GLY A 284 -12.48 0.00 5.61
C GLY A 284 -11.11 -0.50 6.08
N GLY A 285 -10.25 -0.96 5.16
CA GLY A 285 -8.89 -1.37 5.48
C GLY A 285 -8.03 -0.22 5.99
N VAL A 286 -8.10 0.94 5.34
CA VAL A 286 -7.37 2.15 5.76
C VAL A 286 -7.88 2.68 7.10
N SER A 287 -9.20 2.70 7.33
CA SER A 287 -9.75 3.13 8.61
C SER A 287 -9.38 2.16 9.74
N ALA A 288 -9.38 0.84 9.49
CA ALA A 288 -8.89 -0.14 10.45
C ALA A 288 -7.40 0.04 10.75
N ASN A 289 -6.60 0.39 9.73
CA ASN A 289 -5.21 0.75 9.93
C ASN A 289 -5.06 1.95 10.86
N GLY A 290 -5.82 3.02 10.60
CA GLY A 290 -5.80 4.20 11.46
C GLY A 290 -6.23 3.90 12.89
N VAL A 291 -7.28 3.11 13.09
CA VAL A 291 -7.73 2.67 14.42
C VAL A 291 -6.66 1.84 15.13
N ALA A 292 -6.00 0.92 14.41
CA ALA A 292 -4.91 0.12 14.94
C ALA A 292 -3.69 0.98 15.34
N VAL A 293 -3.34 1.99 14.53
CA VAL A 293 -2.27 2.94 14.83
C VAL A 293 -2.60 3.80 16.05
N VAL A 294 -3.84 4.31 16.16
CA VAL A 294 -4.32 5.03 17.36
C VAL A 294 -4.19 4.13 18.59
N PHE A 295 -4.69 2.90 18.50
CA PHE A 295 -4.58 1.94 19.60
C PHE A 295 -3.12 1.71 20.01
N CYS A 296 -2.22 1.52 19.05
CA CYS A 296 -0.79 1.36 19.31
C CYS A 296 -0.20 2.59 20.01
N GLY A 297 -0.50 3.81 19.56
CA GLY A 297 -0.05 5.01 20.25
C GLY A 297 -0.62 5.14 21.67
N LEU A 298 -1.85 4.69 21.91
CA LEU A 298 -2.45 4.68 23.25
C LEU A 298 -1.81 3.63 24.18
N VAL A 299 -1.49 2.43 23.68
CA VAL A 299 -0.81 1.40 24.47
C VAL A 299 0.72 1.56 24.46
N GLY A 300 1.23 2.70 23.98
CA GLY A 300 2.65 3.06 23.87
C GLY A 300 3.50 2.09 23.04
N SER A 301 2.99 1.80 21.86
CA SER A 301 3.69 1.11 20.79
C SER A 301 3.85 2.05 19.59
N CYS A 302 4.38 1.53 18.49
CA CYS A 302 4.76 2.28 17.31
C CYS A 302 3.70 2.15 16.20
N GLY A 303 3.86 2.89 15.11
CA GLY A 303 2.94 2.81 13.98
C GLY A 303 2.91 1.43 13.30
N ILE A 304 1.70 0.91 13.08
CA ILE A 304 1.40 -0.34 12.37
C ILE A 304 0.90 -0.05 10.95
N ASN A 305 1.11 -1.01 10.05
CA ASN A 305 0.47 -1.07 8.74
C ASN A 305 0.09 -2.50 8.33
N THR A 306 -0.59 -2.67 7.21
CA THR A 306 -0.80 -3.95 6.55
C THR A 306 0.53 -4.55 6.05
N TYR A 307 0.56 -5.89 6.01
CA TYR A 307 1.76 -6.64 5.69
C TYR A 307 1.61 -7.48 4.41
N SER A 308 2.10 -6.95 3.29
CA SER A 308 2.14 -7.61 1.98
C SER A 308 2.66 -9.06 2.01
N SER A 309 3.64 -9.38 2.85
CA SER A 309 4.19 -10.75 2.95
C SER A 309 3.16 -11.75 3.46
N THR A 310 2.26 -11.34 4.35
CA THR A 310 1.17 -12.21 4.83
C THR A 310 0.16 -12.49 3.73
N ILE A 311 -0.14 -11.48 2.91
CA ILE A 311 -1.05 -11.61 1.77
C ILE A 311 -0.44 -12.51 0.69
N GLY A 312 0.86 -12.35 0.42
CA GLY A 312 1.62 -13.22 -0.48
C GLY A 312 1.66 -14.67 0.03
N LEU A 313 1.84 -14.86 1.34
CA LEU A 313 1.80 -16.18 1.96
C LEU A 313 0.41 -16.83 1.81
N SER A 314 -0.67 -16.11 2.08
CA SER A 314 -2.04 -16.63 1.89
C SER A 314 -2.31 -17.02 0.44
N GLY A 315 -1.80 -16.25 -0.52
CA GLY A 315 -1.88 -16.60 -1.94
C GLY A 315 -1.08 -17.85 -2.29
N ALA A 316 0.09 -18.05 -1.68
CA ALA A 316 0.94 -19.23 -1.92
C ALA A 316 0.40 -20.51 -1.26
N THR A 317 -0.24 -20.40 -0.09
CA THR A 317 -0.82 -21.56 0.62
C THR A 317 -2.24 -21.89 0.15
N GLY A 318 -2.90 -20.98 -0.55
CA GLY A 318 -4.31 -21.09 -0.92
C GLY A 318 -5.26 -20.95 0.29
N VAL A 319 -4.76 -20.48 1.44
CA VAL A 319 -5.56 -20.28 2.66
C VAL A 319 -5.71 -18.78 2.91
N THR A 320 -6.86 -18.22 2.51
CA THR A 320 -7.17 -16.77 2.62
C THR A 320 -8.30 -16.47 3.61
N SER A 321 -8.77 -17.49 4.33
CA SER A 321 -9.85 -17.36 5.30
C SER A 321 -9.55 -16.31 6.38
N ARG A 322 -10.54 -15.44 6.63
CA ARG A 322 -10.49 -14.42 7.69
C ARG A 322 -10.42 -15.01 9.11
N SER A 323 -10.86 -16.25 9.29
CA SER A 323 -10.80 -16.94 10.59
C SER A 323 -9.36 -17.15 11.06
N VAL A 324 -8.43 -17.35 10.12
CA VAL A 324 -6.98 -17.38 10.40
C VAL A 324 -6.53 -16.03 10.95
N GLY A 325 -7.07 -14.93 10.42
CA GLY A 325 -6.83 -13.57 10.90
C GLY A 325 -7.22 -13.38 12.38
N TYR A 326 -8.40 -13.84 12.77
CA TYR A 326 -8.80 -13.78 14.18
C TYR A 326 -7.92 -14.65 15.08
N ALA A 327 -7.51 -15.83 14.60
CA ALA A 327 -6.62 -16.73 15.32
C ALA A 327 -5.21 -16.14 15.53
N ILE A 328 -4.66 -15.46 14.51
CA ILE A 328 -3.40 -14.70 14.61
C ILE A 328 -3.54 -13.60 15.66
N GLY A 329 -4.64 -12.85 15.60
CA GLY A 329 -4.91 -11.75 16.52
C GLY A 329 -4.97 -12.22 17.97
N LEU A 330 -5.74 -13.27 18.22
CA LEU A 330 -5.82 -13.90 19.54
C LEU A 330 -4.47 -14.46 19.98
N GLY A 331 -3.72 -15.10 19.07
CA GLY A 331 -2.39 -15.64 19.34
C GLY A 331 -1.42 -14.57 19.82
N PHE A 332 -1.34 -13.42 19.13
CA PHE A 332 -0.50 -12.30 19.58
C PHE A 332 -0.97 -11.69 20.90
N CYS A 333 -2.29 -11.56 21.12
CA CYS A 333 -2.84 -11.12 22.41
C CYS A 333 -2.42 -12.07 23.54
N VAL A 334 -2.45 -13.39 23.34
CA VAL A 334 -2.00 -14.37 24.33
C VAL A 334 -0.50 -14.27 24.56
N LEU A 335 0.29 -14.19 23.48
CA LEU A 335 1.75 -14.08 23.56
C LEU A 335 2.21 -12.80 24.27
N ALA A 336 1.44 -11.71 24.20
CA ALA A 336 1.73 -10.47 24.91
C ALA A 336 1.86 -10.67 26.44
N PHE A 337 1.14 -11.65 27.01
CA PHE A 337 1.17 -11.96 28.43
C PHE A 337 2.20 -13.04 28.80
N ILE A 338 2.99 -13.54 27.85
CA ILE A 338 4.00 -14.60 28.03
C ILE A 338 5.41 -13.98 27.94
N PRO A 339 6.03 -13.60 29.07
CA PRO A 339 7.31 -12.87 29.09
C PRO A 339 8.49 -13.57 28.41
N PRO A 340 8.63 -14.90 28.44
CA PRO A 340 9.73 -15.57 27.75
C PRO A 340 9.83 -15.23 26.26
N MET A 341 8.70 -14.99 25.59
CA MET A 341 8.67 -14.61 24.18
C MET A 341 9.18 -13.18 23.96
N ALA A 342 8.77 -12.26 24.83
CA ALA A 342 9.27 -10.88 24.82
C ALA A 342 10.77 -10.82 25.11
N VAL A 343 11.27 -11.64 26.06
CA VAL A 343 12.70 -11.75 26.37
C VAL A 343 13.49 -12.30 25.19
N ALA A 344 13.00 -13.36 24.54
CA ALA A 344 13.69 -13.96 23.40
C ALA A 344 13.90 -12.92 22.28
N LEU A 345 12.89 -12.09 22.00
CA LEU A 345 12.98 -11.02 21.01
C LEU A 345 13.81 -9.81 21.51
N ALA A 346 13.71 -9.46 22.79
CA ALA A 346 14.50 -8.39 23.39
C ALA A 346 16.01 -8.69 23.37
N ALA A 347 16.36 -9.96 23.57
CA ALA A 347 17.71 -10.49 23.54
C ALA A 347 18.32 -10.58 22.15
N MET A 348 17.62 -10.13 21.10
CA MET A 348 18.14 -10.14 19.75
C MET A 348 19.48 -9.41 19.63
N PRO A 349 20.55 -10.09 19.21
CA PRO A 349 21.81 -9.41 18.90
C PRO A 349 21.60 -8.41 17.77
N LEU A 350 22.20 -7.23 17.89
CA LEU A 350 22.23 -6.21 16.84
C LEU A 350 22.64 -6.76 15.45
N PRO A 351 23.66 -7.63 15.31
CA PRO A 351 24.03 -8.14 13.98
C PRO A 351 22.97 -9.06 13.36
N VAL A 352 22.25 -9.84 14.18
CA VAL A 352 21.12 -10.67 13.71
C VAL A 352 19.96 -9.79 13.27
N MET A 353 19.69 -8.73 14.03
CA MET A 353 18.72 -7.70 13.70
C MET A 353 19.04 -7.05 12.36
N GLY A 354 20.31 -6.69 12.13
CA GLY A 354 20.81 -6.13 10.88
C GLY A 354 20.59 -7.05 9.67
N ALA A 355 20.91 -8.34 9.80
CA ALA A 355 20.68 -9.33 8.75
C ALA A 355 19.20 -9.48 8.37
N ALA A 356 18.30 -9.53 9.37
CA ALA A 356 16.86 -9.65 9.14
C ALA A 356 16.27 -8.41 8.44
N LEU A 357 16.73 -7.21 8.82
CA LEU A 357 16.35 -5.96 8.17
C LEU A 357 16.82 -5.91 6.72
N PHE A 358 18.09 -6.24 6.47
CA PHE A 358 18.66 -6.22 5.12
C PHE A 358 17.97 -7.23 4.20
N PHE A 359 17.69 -8.43 4.70
CA PHE A 359 16.93 -9.44 3.97
C PHE A 359 15.52 -8.96 3.62
N THR A 360 14.78 -8.40 4.59
CA THR A 360 13.41 -7.90 4.36
C THR A 360 13.40 -6.68 3.43
N ALA A 361 14.41 -5.81 3.56
CA ALA A 361 14.59 -4.63 2.73
C ALA A 361 14.66 -4.96 1.24
N ALA A 362 15.33 -6.06 0.87
CA ALA A 362 15.39 -6.51 -0.52
C ALA A 362 14.00 -6.76 -1.12
N PHE A 363 13.13 -7.49 -0.41
CA PHE A 363 11.75 -7.73 -0.86
C PHE A 363 10.91 -6.46 -0.90
N VAL A 364 11.02 -5.61 0.12
CA VAL A 364 10.27 -4.35 0.18
C VAL A 364 10.68 -3.44 -0.97
N PHE A 365 11.99 -3.30 -1.22
CA PHE A 365 12.53 -2.49 -2.31
C PHE A 365 12.06 -2.99 -3.68
N THR A 366 12.20 -4.29 -3.96
CA THR A 366 11.78 -4.88 -5.23
C THR A 366 10.26 -4.78 -5.44
N ASN A 367 9.45 -4.96 -4.40
CA ASN A 367 8.00 -4.77 -4.50
C ASN A 367 7.63 -3.31 -4.80
N GLY A 368 8.37 -2.35 -4.24
CA GLY A 368 8.24 -0.93 -4.59
C GLY A 368 8.52 -0.70 -6.08
N LEU A 369 9.62 -1.26 -6.61
CA LEU A 369 9.96 -1.18 -8.04
C LEU A 369 8.92 -1.83 -8.95
N GLN A 370 8.39 -3.00 -8.57
CA GLN A 370 7.32 -3.66 -9.32
C GLN A 370 6.03 -2.83 -9.34
N MET A 371 5.72 -2.14 -8.24
CA MET A 371 4.56 -1.25 -8.18
C MET A 371 4.77 0.01 -9.04
N ILE A 372 5.98 0.55 -9.08
CA ILE A 372 6.35 1.65 -9.98
C ILE A 372 6.17 1.24 -11.45
N THR A 373 6.62 0.04 -11.81
CA THR A 373 6.61 -0.45 -13.20
C THR A 373 5.33 -1.21 -13.58
N ALA A 374 4.34 -1.26 -12.69
CA ALA A 374 3.05 -1.92 -12.95
C ALA A 374 2.26 -1.25 -14.08
N ARG A 375 2.52 0.04 -14.33
CA ARG A 375 2.06 0.79 -15.50
C ARG A 375 3.27 1.25 -16.31
N MET A 376 3.08 1.42 -17.62
CA MET A 376 4.14 1.91 -18.49
C MET A 376 4.55 3.33 -18.05
N LEU A 377 5.85 3.53 -17.81
CA LEU A 377 6.41 4.82 -17.42
C LEU A 377 6.55 5.72 -18.64
N ASP A 378 5.84 6.84 -18.65
CA ASP A 378 6.03 7.89 -19.64
C ASP A 378 7.10 8.89 -19.16
N ALA A 379 7.44 9.88 -19.99
CA ALA A 379 8.44 10.88 -19.64
C ALA A 379 8.09 11.65 -18.35
N ARG A 380 6.81 11.94 -18.11
CA ARG A 380 6.35 12.68 -16.93
C ARG A 380 6.53 11.86 -15.66
N LYS A 381 6.01 10.62 -15.64
CA LYS A 381 6.16 9.70 -14.51
C LYS A 381 7.62 9.41 -14.23
N THR A 382 8.43 9.23 -15.27
CA THR A 382 9.88 9.02 -15.13
C THR A 382 10.55 10.17 -14.40
N LEU A 383 10.23 11.42 -14.73
CA LEU A 383 10.78 12.60 -14.04
C LEU A 383 10.26 12.70 -12.60
N VAL A 384 8.96 12.50 -12.37
CA VAL A 384 8.36 12.54 -11.03
C VAL A 384 9.03 11.51 -10.12
N ILE A 385 9.13 10.25 -10.55
CA ILE A 385 9.73 9.17 -9.76
C ILE A 385 11.23 9.42 -9.59
N GLY A 386 11.95 9.72 -10.67
CA GLY A 386 13.40 9.86 -10.68
C GLY A 386 13.89 10.98 -9.78
N PHE A 387 13.32 12.18 -9.90
CA PHE A 387 13.68 13.31 -9.04
C PHE A 387 13.31 13.07 -7.59
N SER A 388 12.14 12.50 -7.33
CA SER A 388 11.69 12.25 -5.95
C SER A 388 12.53 11.18 -5.26
N PHE A 389 12.95 10.14 -5.99
CA PHE A 389 13.87 9.13 -5.49
C PHE A 389 15.25 9.73 -5.21
N ALA A 390 15.77 10.55 -6.13
CA ALA A 390 17.04 11.25 -5.93
C ALA A 390 17.01 12.15 -4.69
N MET A 391 15.92 12.92 -4.50
CA MET A 391 15.74 13.76 -3.32
C MET A 391 15.69 12.94 -2.01
N ALA A 392 15.02 11.79 -2.02
CA ALA A 392 15.01 10.88 -0.86
C ALA A 392 16.43 10.41 -0.52
N VAL A 393 17.23 10.01 -1.51
CA VAL A 393 18.62 9.59 -1.30
C VAL A 393 19.48 10.75 -0.80
N VAL A 394 19.32 11.94 -1.38
CA VAL A 394 20.05 13.16 -0.97
C VAL A 394 19.77 13.52 0.49
N ALA A 395 18.53 13.34 0.97
CA ALA A 395 18.19 13.56 2.38
C ALA A 395 18.99 12.68 3.35
N ASP A 396 19.26 11.43 2.97
CA ASP A 396 20.06 10.53 3.81
C ASP A 396 21.57 10.81 3.67
N LEU A 397 22.05 11.14 2.45
CA LEU A 397 23.48 11.39 2.19
C LEU A 397 23.99 12.71 2.79
N TYR A 398 23.18 13.76 2.74
CA TYR A 398 23.54 15.11 3.17
C TYR A 398 22.69 15.58 4.35
N HIS A 399 22.31 14.64 5.23
CA HIS A 399 21.44 14.91 6.38
C HIS A 399 21.90 16.14 7.19
N ASP A 400 23.18 16.18 7.56
CA ASP A 400 23.74 17.27 8.39
C ASP A 400 23.60 18.66 7.72
N ALA A 401 23.82 18.75 6.41
CA ALA A 401 23.70 19.99 5.66
C ALA A 401 22.23 20.43 5.52
N LEU A 402 21.32 19.46 5.38
CA LEU A 402 19.88 19.70 5.26
C LEU A 402 19.21 20.03 6.59
N MET A 403 19.88 19.77 7.72
CA MET A 403 19.44 20.16 9.06
C MET A 403 19.71 21.62 9.42
N ASP A 404 20.50 22.35 8.62
CA ASP A 404 20.76 23.79 8.80
C ASP A 404 19.61 24.69 8.31
N VAL A 405 18.41 24.12 8.15
CA VAL A 405 17.18 24.84 7.81
C VAL A 405 16.41 25.27 9.07
N PRO A 406 15.48 26.24 8.99
CA PRO A 406 14.62 26.59 10.11
C PRO A 406 13.94 25.37 10.74
N ILE A 407 13.77 25.36 12.07
CA ILE A 407 13.26 24.22 12.85
C ILE A 407 11.93 23.64 12.33
N VAL A 408 11.10 24.49 11.72
CA VAL A 408 9.81 24.10 11.13
C VAL A 408 9.99 23.21 9.88
N LEU A 409 11.11 23.36 9.16
CA LEU A 409 11.42 22.63 7.94
C LEU A 409 12.27 21.37 8.21
N GLN A 410 13.01 21.32 9.31
CA GLN A 410 13.86 20.18 9.67
C GLN A 410 13.14 18.81 9.59
N PRO A 411 11.88 18.64 10.05
CA PRO A 411 11.22 17.34 9.95
C PRO A 411 10.92 16.89 8.51
N ILE A 412 10.87 17.83 7.56
CA ILE A 412 10.67 17.54 6.13
C ILE A 412 12.01 17.16 5.49
N PHE A 413 13.05 17.96 5.71
CA PHE A 413 14.36 17.77 5.09
C PHE A 413 15.19 16.65 5.73
N GLY A 414 14.92 16.31 7.00
CA GLY A 414 15.68 15.33 7.78
C GLY A 414 15.19 13.91 7.64
N ASN A 415 14.19 13.70 6.79
CA ASN A 415 13.59 12.41 6.60
C ASN A 415 13.43 12.13 5.11
N SER A 416 14.21 11.17 4.60
CA SER A 416 14.21 10.76 3.19
C SER A 416 12.84 10.35 2.68
N LEU A 417 12.04 9.68 3.50
CA LEU A 417 10.68 9.31 3.15
C LEU A 417 9.78 10.54 2.99
N VAL A 418 9.86 11.48 3.93
CA VAL A 418 9.02 12.69 3.92
C VAL A 418 9.41 13.57 2.73
N LEU A 419 10.70 13.86 2.56
CA LEU A 419 11.19 14.69 1.45
C LEU A 419 10.86 14.07 0.09
N GLY A 420 11.11 12.77 -0.08
CA GLY A 420 10.81 12.05 -1.31
C GLY A 420 9.31 12.05 -1.62
N THR A 421 8.45 11.83 -0.63
CA THR A 421 7.00 11.82 -0.82
C THR A 421 6.47 13.20 -1.16
N VAL A 422 6.91 14.25 -0.45
CA VAL A 422 6.52 15.63 -0.72
C VAL A 422 6.94 16.05 -2.12
N CYS A 423 8.19 15.73 -2.52
CA CYS A 423 8.67 15.98 -3.87
C CYS A 423 7.81 15.28 -4.92
N ALA A 424 7.47 14.01 -4.70
CA ALA A 424 6.64 13.23 -5.62
C ALA A 424 5.25 13.82 -5.80
N VAL A 425 4.59 14.20 -4.70
CA VAL A 425 3.25 14.79 -4.74
C VAL A 425 3.28 16.14 -5.44
N VAL A 426 4.25 17.00 -5.09
CA VAL A 426 4.38 18.34 -5.70
C VAL A 426 4.69 18.23 -7.19
N LEU A 427 5.65 17.40 -7.60
CA LEU A 427 5.97 17.18 -9.00
C LEU A 427 4.79 16.56 -9.75
N ASN A 428 4.09 15.60 -9.17
CA ASN A 428 2.90 15.02 -9.79
C ASN A 428 1.81 16.07 -10.02
N LEU A 429 1.58 16.96 -9.05
CA LEU A 429 0.64 18.08 -9.18
C LEU A 429 1.05 19.06 -10.28
N ILE A 430 2.34 19.45 -10.33
CA ILE A 430 2.87 20.37 -11.35
C ILE A 430 2.76 19.74 -12.74
N MET A 431 3.16 18.48 -12.88
CA MET A 431 3.12 17.75 -14.16
C MET A 431 1.68 17.44 -14.61
N ARG A 432 0.69 17.61 -13.71
CA ARG A 432 -0.73 17.51 -14.02
C ARG A 432 -1.29 18.75 -14.75
N ILE A 433 -0.60 19.89 -14.66
CA ILE A 433 -1.01 21.12 -15.35
C ILE A 433 -0.92 20.89 -16.87
N GLY A 434 -2.05 20.96 -17.58
CA GLY A 434 -2.12 20.74 -19.03
C GLY A 434 -2.10 19.26 -19.48
N VAL A 435 -2.50 18.32 -18.61
CA VAL A 435 -2.59 16.88 -18.95
C VAL A 435 -3.69 16.56 -19.97
N ARG A 436 -4.78 17.34 -19.99
CA ARG A 436 -5.91 17.08 -20.88
C ARG A 436 -5.46 17.23 -22.33
N GLN A 437 -5.26 16.10 -23.00
CA GLN A 437 -4.99 16.07 -24.44
C GLN A 437 -6.36 16.09 -25.14
N GLN A 438 -6.50 16.92 -26.17
CA GLN A 438 -7.69 17.00 -27.00
C GLN A 438 -7.26 16.88 -28.45
N VAL A 439 -7.86 15.92 -29.16
CA VAL A 439 -7.64 15.73 -30.59
C VAL A 439 -8.99 15.56 -31.24
N SER A 440 -9.23 16.29 -32.33
CA SER A 440 -10.48 16.24 -33.08
C SER A 440 -10.24 15.76 -34.51
N ILE A 441 -11.16 14.95 -35.02
CA ILE A 441 -11.28 14.63 -36.44
C ILE A 441 -12.63 15.15 -36.95
N LYS A 442 -12.60 15.83 -38.11
CA LYS A 442 -13.80 16.26 -38.83
C LYS A 442 -14.06 15.32 -40.00
N LEU A 443 -15.26 14.76 -40.05
CA LEU A 443 -15.74 13.86 -41.09
C LEU A 443 -16.63 14.67 -42.04
N ALA A 444 -16.21 14.81 -43.29
CA ALA A 444 -16.97 15.55 -44.30
C ALA A 444 -18.26 14.79 -44.68
N PRO A 445 -19.31 15.50 -45.18
CA PRO A 445 -20.51 14.86 -45.71
C PRO A 445 -20.19 13.96 -46.91
N GLY A 446 -20.90 12.84 -47.08
CA GLY A 446 -20.78 11.96 -48.24
C GLY A 446 -20.20 10.57 -47.96
N GLY A 447 -20.31 10.08 -46.72
CA GLY A 447 -19.94 8.71 -46.35
C GLY A 447 -19.01 8.69 -45.15
N ILE A 448 -19.58 8.61 -43.96
CA ILE A 448 -18.83 8.47 -42.72
C ILE A 448 -17.99 7.18 -42.78
N ASN A 449 -16.68 7.34 -42.95
CA ASN A 449 -15.76 6.22 -43.03
C ASN A 449 -15.46 5.68 -41.62
N ARG A 450 -16.14 4.59 -41.26
CA ARG A 450 -15.97 3.87 -39.99
C ARG A 450 -14.50 3.51 -39.71
N GLU A 451 -13.79 2.98 -40.71
CA GLU A 451 -12.38 2.57 -40.55
C GLU A 451 -11.49 3.76 -40.20
N ALA A 452 -11.80 4.96 -40.71
CA ALA A 452 -11.04 6.17 -40.39
C ALA A 452 -11.17 6.55 -38.92
N VAL A 453 -12.37 6.41 -38.34
CA VAL A 453 -12.64 6.70 -36.92
C VAL A 453 -12.04 5.63 -36.01
N GLU A 454 -12.19 4.35 -36.36
CA GLU A 454 -11.59 3.25 -35.62
C GLU A 454 -10.06 3.38 -35.58
N ARG A 455 -9.43 3.68 -36.72
CA ARG A 455 -7.99 3.94 -36.81
C ARG A 455 -7.58 5.17 -36.00
N PHE A 456 -8.28 6.29 -36.14
CA PHE A 456 -8.01 7.52 -35.39
C PHE A 456 -8.01 7.26 -33.87
N LEU A 457 -9.08 6.65 -33.36
CA LEU A 457 -9.20 6.35 -31.93
C LEU A 457 -8.17 5.31 -31.48
N SER A 458 -7.88 4.29 -32.29
CA SER A 458 -6.87 3.28 -31.97
C SER A 458 -5.46 3.87 -31.89
N GLU A 459 -5.11 4.75 -32.83
CA GLU A 459 -3.83 5.47 -32.84
C GLU A 459 -3.70 6.43 -31.64
N GLN A 460 -4.75 7.20 -31.34
CA GLN A 460 -4.75 8.06 -30.15
C GLN A 460 -4.70 7.23 -28.86
N GLY A 461 -5.47 6.14 -28.78
CA GLY A 461 -5.44 5.21 -27.66
C GLY A 461 -4.05 4.60 -27.43
N ALA A 462 -3.34 4.25 -28.50
CA ALA A 462 -1.95 3.78 -28.42
C ALA A 462 -0.99 4.89 -27.95
N ARG A 463 -1.10 6.11 -28.49
CA ARG A 463 -0.29 7.27 -28.08
C ARG A 463 -0.49 7.66 -26.62
N TRP A 464 -1.73 7.57 -26.15
CA TRP A 464 -2.12 7.87 -24.78
C TRP A 464 -1.87 6.72 -23.81
N ALA A 465 -1.40 5.57 -24.30
CA ALA A 465 -1.32 4.33 -23.55
C ALA A 465 -2.64 4.00 -22.82
N ALA A 466 -3.77 4.27 -23.48
CA ALA A 466 -5.10 4.03 -22.94
C ALA A 466 -5.36 2.51 -22.83
N ARG A 467 -6.15 2.11 -21.82
CA ARG A 467 -6.48 0.69 -21.62
C ARG A 467 -7.27 0.16 -22.82
N ARG A 468 -6.91 -1.04 -23.29
CA ARG A 468 -7.50 -1.63 -24.52
C ARG A 468 -9.00 -1.83 -24.41
N ASP A 469 -9.49 -2.35 -23.28
CA ASP A 469 -10.92 -2.58 -23.03
C ASP A 469 -11.73 -1.28 -23.11
N ILE A 470 -11.20 -0.19 -22.54
CA ILE A 470 -11.83 1.13 -22.59
C ILE A 470 -11.85 1.67 -24.02
N MET A 471 -10.73 1.56 -24.73
CA MET A 471 -10.67 1.98 -26.14
C MET A 471 -11.64 1.18 -27.01
N HIS A 472 -11.78 -0.14 -26.79
CA HIS A 472 -12.77 -0.95 -27.50
C HIS A 472 -14.20 -0.49 -27.22
N ARG A 473 -14.55 -0.22 -25.95
CA ARG A 473 -15.86 0.34 -25.57
C ARG A 473 -16.10 1.71 -26.22
N ALA A 474 -15.09 2.57 -26.22
CA ALA A 474 -15.16 3.91 -26.79
C ALA A 474 -15.33 3.88 -28.32
N ILE A 475 -14.53 3.08 -29.01
CA ILE A 475 -14.65 2.86 -30.45
C ILE A 475 -16.04 2.33 -30.80
N PHE A 476 -16.50 1.29 -30.09
CA PHE A 476 -17.83 0.73 -30.29
C PHE A 476 -18.92 1.80 -30.11
N GLY A 477 -18.86 2.58 -29.02
CA GLY A 477 -19.82 3.64 -28.75
C GLY A 477 -19.84 4.71 -29.85
N VAL A 478 -18.68 5.17 -30.29
CA VAL A 478 -18.59 6.18 -31.37
C VAL A 478 -19.16 5.64 -32.67
N VAL A 479 -18.82 4.41 -33.04
CA VAL A 479 -19.36 3.76 -34.25
C VAL A 479 -20.88 3.66 -34.20
N GLN A 480 -21.45 3.26 -33.06
CA GLN A 480 -22.91 3.19 -32.90
C GLN A 480 -23.58 4.56 -33.04
N VAL A 481 -22.97 5.64 -32.52
CA VAL A 481 -23.50 7.00 -32.74
C VAL A 481 -23.48 7.36 -34.23
N LEU A 482 -22.36 7.07 -34.91
CA LEU A 482 -22.21 7.40 -36.34
C LEU A 482 -23.18 6.61 -37.23
N GLU A 483 -23.41 5.34 -36.95
CA GLU A 483 -24.39 4.50 -37.67
C GLU A 483 -25.81 5.06 -37.58
N VAL A 484 -26.19 5.57 -36.40
CA VAL A 484 -27.54 6.12 -36.17
C VAL A 484 -27.72 7.53 -36.75
N VAL A 485 -26.66 8.35 -36.67
CA VAL A 485 -26.68 9.73 -37.15
C VAL A 485 -26.65 9.76 -38.68
N GLY A 486 -26.09 8.74 -39.33
CA GLY A 486 -26.06 8.63 -40.80
C GLY A 486 -25.11 9.64 -41.41
N ASP A 487 -25.58 10.46 -42.35
CA ASP A 487 -24.76 11.49 -43.03
C ASP A 487 -25.36 12.89 -42.85
N PRO A 488 -25.13 13.54 -41.69
CA PRO A 488 -25.78 14.79 -41.33
C PRO A 488 -25.25 15.98 -42.17
N PRO A 489 -26.11 16.97 -42.49
CA PRO A 489 -25.69 18.15 -43.24
C PRO A 489 -24.68 18.97 -42.43
N GLY A 490 -23.45 19.06 -42.92
CA GLY A 490 -22.33 19.71 -42.22
C GLY A 490 -21.30 18.74 -41.63
N GLY A 491 -21.53 17.43 -41.74
CA GLY A 491 -20.61 16.39 -41.29
C GLY A 491 -20.63 16.17 -39.78
N VAL A 492 -19.66 15.42 -39.28
CA VAL A 492 -19.52 15.08 -37.86
C VAL A 492 -18.13 15.43 -37.36
N GLU A 493 -18.03 16.12 -36.24
CA GLU A 493 -16.78 16.32 -35.51
C GLU A 493 -16.72 15.35 -34.32
N VAL A 494 -15.66 14.55 -34.27
CA VAL A 494 -15.36 13.65 -33.14
C VAL A 494 -14.11 14.19 -32.44
N GLU A 495 -14.29 14.72 -31.25
CA GLU A 495 -13.23 15.20 -30.36
C GLU A 495 -13.01 14.16 -29.26
N ALA A 496 -11.82 13.57 -29.22
CA ALA A 496 -11.40 12.68 -28.15
C ALA A 496 -10.52 13.47 -27.17
N SER A 497 -10.86 13.39 -25.88
CA SER A 497 -10.10 13.99 -24.81
C SER A 497 -9.69 12.96 -23.77
N PHE A 498 -8.43 12.99 -23.35
CA PHE A 498 -7.88 12.04 -22.40
C PHE A 498 -7.06 12.76 -21.33
N ASP A 499 -7.28 12.41 -20.06
CA ASP A 499 -6.58 12.98 -18.91
C ASP A 499 -5.99 11.95 -17.94
N GLU A 500 -5.62 10.76 -18.47
CA GLU A 500 -5.14 9.57 -17.75
C GLU A 500 -6.24 8.78 -17.01
N PHE A 501 -7.24 9.46 -16.46
CA PHE A 501 -8.30 8.84 -15.66
C PHE A 501 -9.66 8.82 -16.35
N ASN A 502 -9.84 9.71 -17.33
CA ASN A 502 -11.07 9.84 -18.08
C ASN A 502 -10.75 9.88 -19.56
N LEU A 503 -11.55 9.15 -20.32
CA LEU A 503 -11.65 9.31 -21.77
C LEU A 503 -13.03 9.93 -22.04
N ASP A 504 -13.04 11.15 -22.56
CA ASP A 504 -14.24 11.81 -23.06
C ASP A 504 -14.22 11.76 -24.57
N ILE A 505 -15.24 11.18 -25.19
CA ILE A 505 -15.50 11.37 -26.62
C ILE A 505 -16.67 12.33 -26.78
N ARG A 506 -16.41 13.48 -27.39
CA ARG A 506 -17.40 14.47 -27.74
C ARG A 506 -17.68 14.38 -29.23
N ILE A 507 -18.95 14.20 -29.59
CA ILE A 507 -19.44 14.06 -30.96
C ILE A 507 -20.37 15.24 -31.22
N ARG A 508 -20.05 16.05 -32.22
CA ARG A 508 -20.87 17.19 -32.66
C ARG A 508 -21.40 16.95 -34.06
N TYR A 509 -22.71 17.12 -34.25
CA TYR A 509 -23.38 17.00 -35.54
C TYR A 509 -24.63 17.88 -35.61
N VAL A 510 -25.13 18.11 -36.82
CA VAL A 510 -26.40 18.83 -37.08
C VAL A 510 -27.51 17.80 -37.21
N GLY A 511 -28.54 17.86 -36.36
CA GLY A 511 -29.63 16.89 -36.39
C GLY A 511 -30.47 16.86 -35.11
N ALA A 512 -31.30 15.83 -34.98
CA ALA A 512 -32.08 15.58 -33.77
C ALA A 512 -31.23 14.84 -32.72
N PRO A 513 -31.38 15.16 -31.42
CA PRO A 513 -30.67 14.46 -30.36
C PRO A 513 -31.12 13.00 -30.25
N LEU A 514 -30.16 12.13 -29.94
CA LEU A 514 -30.41 10.70 -29.76
C LEU A 514 -31.12 10.44 -28.42
N THR A 515 -32.19 9.65 -28.45
CA THR A 515 -32.90 9.23 -27.23
C THR A 515 -32.20 8.03 -26.58
N ILE A 516 -31.93 8.11 -25.27
CA ILE A 516 -31.25 7.06 -24.49
C ILE A 516 -32.27 6.39 -23.56
N PRO A 517 -32.91 5.27 -23.95
CA PRO A 517 -33.94 4.62 -23.14
C PRO A 517 -33.35 3.88 -21.92
N GLU A 518 -34.16 3.74 -20.86
CA GLU A 518 -33.77 3.01 -19.64
C GLU A 518 -33.92 1.49 -19.75
N ARG A 519 -34.83 1.04 -20.61
CA ARG A 519 -35.10 -0.38 -20.87
C ARG A 519 -34.76 -0.74 -22.30
N LYS A 520 -34.37 -2.00 -22.50
CA LYS A 520 -34.17 -2.54 -23.85
C LYS A 520 -35.50 -2.47 -24.62
N PRO A 521 -35.53 -1.89 -25.84
CA PRO A 521 -36.72 -1.91 -26.68
C PRO A 521 -37.07 -3.34 -27.10
N SER A 522 -38.36 -3.59 -27.29
CA SER A 522 -38.88 -4.90 -27.68
C SER A 522 -38.58 -5.22 -29.16
N PRO A 523 -38.53 -6.50 -29.55
CA PRO A 523 -38.27 -6.87 -30.95
C PRO A 523 -39.25 -6.26 -31.96
N LYS A 524 -40.50 -6.02 -31.54
CA LYS A 524 -41.50 -5.35 -32.38
C LYS A 524 -41.18 -3.86 -32.57
N GLU A 525 -40.89 -3.15 -31.48
CA GLU A 525 -40.50 -1.73 -31.52
C GLU A 525 -39.27 -1.50 -32.40
N ILE A 526 -38.30 -2.43 -32.38
CA ILE A 526 -37.06 -2.36 -33.17
C ILE A 526 -37.33 -2.49 -34.67
N VAL A 527 -38.20 -3.42 -35.08
CA VAL A 527 -38.43 -3.76 -36.49
C VAL A 527 -39.46 -2.84 -37.15
N GLU A 528 -40.38 -2.24 -36.37
CA GLU A 528 -41.51 -1.47 -36.90
C GLU A 528 -41.15 -0.03 -37.35
N SER A 529 -40.00 0.54 -36.97
CA SER A 529 -39.64 1.92 -37.35
C SER A 529 -38.15 2.26 -37.21
N GLU A 530 -37.66 3.25 -37.97
CA GLU A 530 -36.34 3.90 -37.76
C GLU A 530 -36.18 4.45 -36.32
N HIS A 531 -37.30 4.79 -35.66
CA HIS A 531 -37.29 5.19 -34.26
C HIS A 531 -36.90 4.03 -33.32
N GLY A 532 -37.29 2.80 -33.66
CA GLY A 532 -36.91 1.57 -32.96
C GLY A 532 -35.42 1.29 -32.99
N GLU A 533 -34.79 1.44 -34.15
CA GLU A 533 -33.34 1.30 -34.33
C GLU A 533 -32.58 2.34 -33.50
N ARG A 534 -33.05 3.60 -33.52
CA ARG A 534 -32.51 4.69 -32.69
C ARG A 534 -32.59 4.40 -31.19
N LEU A 535 -33.68 3.80 -30.72
CA LEU A 535 -33.85 3.40 -29.32
C LEU A 535 -32.90 2.25 -28.93
N LEU A 536 -32.70 1.27 -29.81
CA LEU A 536 -31.78 0.15 -29.55
C LEU A 536 -30.34 0.64 -29.45
N ALA A 537 -29.91 1.50 -30.38
CA ALA A 537 -28.58 2.07 -30.34
C ALA A 537 -28.37 2.95 -29.11
N GLY A 538 -29.36 3.77 -28.72
CA GLY A 538 -29.34 4.51 -27.46
C GLY A 538 -29.17 3.62 -26.23
N TYR A 539 -29.83 2.44 -26.21
CA TYR A 539 -29.68 1.46 -25.15
C TYR A 539 -28.29 0.81 -25.12
N LEU A 540 -27.74 0.44 -26.29
CA LEU A 540 -26.39 -0.14 -26.41
C LEU A 540 -25.31 0.86 -25.99
N LEU A 541 -25.47 2.13 -26.33
CA LEU A 541 -24.58 3.20 -25.90
C LEU A 541 -24.52 3.31 -24.38
N ARG A 542 -25.67 3.23 -23.70
CA ARG A 542 -25.74 3.25 -22.24
C ARG A 542 -24.98 2.09 -21.58
N GLN A 543 -24.81 0.97 -22.28
CA GLN A 543 -23.97 -0.14 -21.81
C GLN A 543 -22.49 0.06 -22.16
N SER A 544 -22.18 0.82 -23.21
CA SER A 544 -20.80 1.04 -23.64
C SER A 544 -20.10 2.11 -22.83
N ALA A 545 -20.75 3.24 -22.49
CA ALA A 545 -20.15 4.35 -21.74
C ALA A 545 -20.56 4.35 -20.25
N ASP A 546 -19.71 4.91 -19.38
CA ASP A 546 -20.00 5.00 -17.94
C ASP A 546 -20.98 6.16 -17.66
N HIS A 547 -20.84 7.26 -18.39
CA HIS A 547 -21.81 8.36 -18.43
C HIS A 547 -22.02 8.88 -19.85
N ILE A 548 -23.26 9.27 -20.16
CA ILE A 548 -23.61 9.89 -21.45
C ILE A 548 -24.38 11.17 -21.18
N ASN A 549 -24.00 12.24 -21.87
CA ASN A 549 -24.74 13.49 -21.87
C ASN A 549 -24.98 13.92 -23.31
N ALA A 550 -26.22 14.22 -23.68
CA ALA A 550 -26.58 14.71 -25.00
C ALA A 550 -27.33 16.03 -24.84
N GLN A 551 -26.78 17.10 -25.40
CA GLN A 551 -27.38 18.43 -25.38
C GLN A 551 -27.60 18.90 -26.81
N GLY A 552 -28.76 19.49 -27.09
CA GLY A 552 -29.09 20.04 -28.41
C GLY A 552 -29.64 21.45 -28.29
N ASN A 553 -29.21 22.36 -29.18
CA ASN A 553 -29.71 23.74 -29.24
C ASN A 553 -30.73 23.97 -30.38
N GLY A 554 -31.25 22.90 -30.99
CA GLY A 554 -32.19 22.94 -32.12
C GLY A 554 -31.52 22.98 -33.51
N ALA A 555 -30.26 23.38 -33.60
CA ALA A 555 -29.48 23.39 -34.86
C ALA A 555 -28.25 22.46 -34.80
N SER A 556 -27.66 22.26 -33.62
CA SER A 556 -26.56 21.33 -33.40
C SER A 556 -26.78 20.49 -32.14
N VAL A 557 -26.26 19.28 -32.18
CA VAL A 557 -26.23 18.33 -31.07
C VAL A 557 -24.78 18.11 -30.66
N GLU A 558 -24.53 18.20 -29.36
CA GLU A 558 -23.29 17.76 -28.74
C GLU A 558 -23.59 16.57 -27.85
N MET A 559 -22.97 15.43 -28.16
CA MET A 559 -23.03 14.22 -27.35
C MET A 559 -21.66 13.95 -26.73
N ILE A 560 -21.63 13.68 -25.44
CA ILE A 560 -20.43 13.37 -24.67
C ILE A 560 -20.58 11.94 -24.13
N LEU A 561 -19.67 11.06 -24.56
CA LEU A 561 -19.50 9.71 -24.04
C LEU A 561 -18.31 9.73 -23.09
N HIS A 562 -18.55 9.45 -21.81
CA HIS A 562 -17.53 9.46 -20.78
C HIS A 562 -17.19 8.03 -20.32
N TYR A 563 -15.90 7.75 -20.21
CA TYR A 563 -15.37 6.46 -19.79
C TYR A 563 -14.34 6.65 -18.66
N ASP A 564 -14.54 5.93 -17.55
CA ASP A 564 -13.62 5.86 -16.41
C ASP A 564 -12.43 4.92 -16.74
N HIS A 565 -11.23 5.49 -16.78
CA HIS A 565 -9.93 4.80 -16.93
C HIS A 565 -9.21 4.57 -15.60
#